data_AF-A0A8H4T357-F1
#
_entry.id   AF-A0A8H4T357-F1
#
_cell.length_a   1.000
_cell.length_b   1.000
_cell.length_c   1.000
_cell.angle_alpha   90.00
_cell.angle_beta   90.00
_cell.angle_gamma   90.00
#
_symmetry.space_group_name_H-M   'P 1'
#
loop_
_entity.id
_entity.type
_entity.pdbx_description
1 polymer ?
#
loop_
_entity_poly.entity_id
_entity_poly.type
_entity_poly.pdbx_seq_one_letter_code
_entity_poly.pdbx_strand_id
1 'polypeptide(L)'
;MLDDNGYDSSDEEFEQKANPYVNAGKASLDWIVDNAVQNRRASKIFEKQLQPTYFSPKSTYNLNLWGNRFSVFLKSLGVKPGTIPTDSHLCRFFATVPEMVVGQGKDGMISLKTVQSGFQWVINWCRFHFTDWKLSSSGGIKLKSIFATLINEDRITLDPAVGSRGEKQWVTSDIVRQLVSNYLQDCIETGCQHWDRTILNVLTMLLLSSTGARAGDVAVSQGYEKKGYCLR
;
A
#
# COMPACT_ATOMS: atom_id res chain seq x y z
N MET A 1 67.99 -19.36 -24.39
CA MET A 1 67.03 -18.77 -23.45
C MET A 1 66.68 -17.42 -24.02
N LEU A 2 65.40 -17.18 -24.33
CA LEU A 2 64.93 -15.95 -24.94
C LEU A 2 64.99 -14.85 -23.88
N ASP A 3 65.69 -13.76 -24.19
CA ASP A 3 65.76 -12.58 -23.35
C ASP A 3 64.36 -11.97 -23.21
N ASP A 4 63.85 -12.01 -21.98
CA ASP A 4 62.63 -11.37 -21.54
C ASP A 4 62.92 -9.85 -21.45
N ASN A 5 62.82 -9.17 -22.60
CA ASN A 5 62.93 -7.72 -22.68
C ASN A 5 61.90 -7.10 -21.74
N GLY A 6 62.38 -6.48 -20.66
CA GLY A 6 61.63 -5.88 -19.56
C GLY A 6 60.57 -4.88 -20.01
N TYR A 7 59.45 -5.41 -20.47
CA TYR A 7 58.22 -4.68 -20.72
C TYR A 7 57.60 -4.34 -19.37
N ASP A 8 57.80 -3.10 -18.92
CA ASP A 8 57.13 -2.55 -17.76
C ASP A 8 55.78 -1.97 -18.20
N SER A 9 54.70 -2.73 -18.00
CA SER A 9 53.35 -2.31 -18.39
C SER A 9 52.84 -1.08 -17.62
N SER A 10 53.60 -0.56 -16.66
CA SER A 10 53.23 0.63 -15.88
C SER A 10 53.45 1.96 -16.61
N ASP A 11 54.20 1.97 -17.72
CA ASP A 11 54.46 3.16 -18.55
C ASP A 11 53.43 3.36 -19.69
N GLU A 12 52.47 2.44 -19.86
CA GLU A 12 51.36 2.63 -20.81
C GLU A 12 50.27 3.52 -20.17
N GLU A 13 50.43 4.84 -20.31
CA GLU A 13 49.34 5.79 -20.02
C GLU A 13 48.25 5.66 -21.09
N PHE A 14 47.26 4.79 -20.83
CA PHE A 14 46.04 4.74 -21.64
C PHE A 14 45.22 6.01 -21.40
N GLU A 15 45.11 6.87 -22.41
CA GLU A 15 44.19 8.01 -22.37
C GLU A 15 42.79 7.51 -22.00
N GLN A 16 42.30 7.94 -20.83
CA GLN A 16 40.96 7.61 -20.38
C GLN A 16 39.97 8.15 -21.43
N LYS A 17 39.29 7.25 -22.16
CA LYS A 17 38.32 7.64 -23.19
C LYS A 17 37.36 8.68 -22.61
N ALA A 18 37.38 9.87 -23.21
CA ALA A 18 36.52 10.98 -22.79
C ALA A 18 35.06 10.49 -22.73
N ASN A 19 34.41 10.72 -21.59
CA ASN A 19 33.05 10.29 -21.39
C ASN A 19 32.15 10.99 -22.43
N PRO A 20 31.44 10.25 -23.30
CA PRO A 20 30.62 10.86 -24.36
C PRO A 20 29.43 11.67 -23.81
N TYR A 21 29.12 11.54 -22.52
CA TYR A 21 28.01 12.21 -21.85
C TYR A 21 28.44 13.45 -21.02
N VAL A 22 29.65 14.00 -21.21
CA VAL A 22 30.13 15.19 -20.48
C VAL A 22 29.17 16.39 -20.57
N ASN A 23 28.43 16.51 -21.68
CA ASN A 23 27.46 17.59 -21.88
C ASN A 23 26.01 17.19 -21.58
N ALA A 24 25.76 15.95 -21.15
CA ALA A 24 24.41 15.49 -20.84
C ALA A 24 23.84 16.28 -19.66
N GLY A 25 22.69 16.94 -19.88
CA GLY A 25 22.04 17.73 -18.85
C GLY A 25 22.72 19.06 -18.51
N LYS A 26 23.74 19.51 -19.27
CA LYS A 26 24.49 20.76 -19.02
C LYS A 26 23.57 21.96 -18.79
N ALA A 27 22.56 22.15 -19.62
CA ALA A 27 21.57 23.23 -19.45
C ALA A 27 20.81 23.17 -18.11
N SER A 28 20.49 21.97 -17.61
CA SER A 28 19.84 21.82 -16.31
C SER A 28 20.81 22.07 -15.14
N LEU A 29 22.08 21.68 -15.30
CA LEU A 29 23.12 21.91 -14.30
C LEU A 29 23.47 23.38 -14.18
N ASP A 30 23.67 24.06 -15.31
CA ASP A 30 23.92 25.50 -15.37
C ASP A 30 22.73 26.26 -14.75
N TRP A 31 21.49 25.86 -15.08
CA TRP A 31 20.29 26.45 -14.46
C TRP A 31 20.24 26.25 -12.93
N ILE A 32 20.62 25.07 -12.42
CA ILE A 32 20.65 24.80 -10.97
C ILE A 32 21.67 25.71 -10.26
N VAL A 33 22.84 25.91 -10.87
CA VAL A 33 23.90 26.76 -10.33
C VAL A 33 23.46 28.23 -10.35
N ASP A 34 22.95 28.70 -11.48
CA ASP A 34 22.50 30.09 -11.66
C ASP A 34 21.34 30.44 -10.71
N ASN A 35 20.46 29.48 -10.42
CA ASN A 35 19.29 29.67 -9.56
C ASN A 35 19.46 29.11 -8.14
N ALA A 36 20.68 28.81 -7.70
CA ALA A 36 20.96 28.08 -6.46
C ALA A 36 20.29 28.70 -5.21
N VAL A 37 20.26 30.03 -5.10
CA VAL A 37 19.65 30.73 -3.96
C VAL A 37 18.12 30.57 -3.95
N GLN A 38 17.49 30.73 -5.11
CA GLN A 38 16.04 30.55 -5.26
C GLN A 38 15.66 29.10 -5.00
N ASN A 39 16.42 28.15 -5.58
CA ASN A 39 16.23 26.72 -5.39
C ASN A 39 16.33 26.32 -3.91
N ARG A 40 17.31 26.84 -3.16
CA ARG A 40 17.42 26.60 -1.70
C ARG A 40 16.23 27.11 -0.92
N ARG A 41 15.72 28.31 -1.26
CA ARG A 41 14.55 28.88 -0.58
C ARG A 41 13.29 28.09 -0.91
N ALA A 42 13.04 27.84 -2.19
CA ALA A 42 11.88 27.12 -2.68
C ALA A 42 11.86 25.68 -2.14
N SER A 43 12.98 24.96 -2.19
CA SER A 43 13.07 23.59 -1.67
C SER A 43 12.80 23.53 -0.16
N LYS A 44 13.35 24.46 0.62
CA LYS A 44 13.13 24.52 2.08
C LYS A 44 11.69 24.90 2.44
N ILE A 45 11.05 25.79 1.67
CA ILE A 45 9.63 26.10 1.85
C ILE A 45 8.78 24.88 1.53
N PHE A 46 9.05 24.23 0.40
CA PHE A 46 8.33 23.05 -0.04
C PHE A 46 8.45 21.88 0.96
N GLU A 47 9.66 21.61 1.44
CA GLU A 47 9.93 20.59 2.46
C GLU A 47 9.16 20.86 3.75
N LYS A 48 9.15 22.12 4.24
CA LYS A 48 8.43 22.50 5.46
C LYS A 48 6.91 22.48 5.33
N GLN A 49 6.40 22.73 4.12
CA GLN A 49 4.96 22.73 3.83
C GLN A 49 4.45 21.36 3.39
N LEU A 50 5.34 20.36 3.31
CA LEU A 50 4.99 19.03 2.87
C LEU A 50 3.93 18.44 3.81
N GLN A 51 2.79 18.10 3.22
CA GLN A 51 1.77 17.29 3.88
C GLN A 51 1.98 15.83 3.46
N PRO A 52 1.69 14.86 4.32
CA PRO A 52 1.86 13.47 3.96
C PRO A 52 0.72 13.04 3.03
N THR A 53 0.97 13.16 1.73
CA THR A 53 0.03 12.79 0.68
C THR A 53 0.49 11.52 -0.02
N TYR A 54 -0.41 10.54 -0.14
CA TYR A 54 -0.24 9.39 -1.02
C TYR A 54 -0.92 9.64 -2.37
N PHE A 55 -0.53 8.87 -3.39
CA PHE A 55 -1.16 8.91 -4.71
C PHE A 55 -2.68 8.69 -4.68
N SER A 56 -3.15 7.83 -3.76
CA SER A 56 -4.59 7.62 -3.56
C SER A 56 -5.13 8.54 -2.47
N PRO A 57 -6.21 9.32 -2.75
CA PRO A 57 -6.90 10.12 -1.75
C PRO A 57 -7.36 9.31 -0.54
N LYS A 58 -7.77 8.05 -0.74
CA LYS A 58 -8.17 7.16 0.35
C LYS A 58 -7.00 6.80 1.27
N SER A 59 -5.82 6.60 0.71
CA SER A 59 -4.61 6.36 1.51
C SER A 59 -4.23 7.60 2.31
N THR A 60 -4.31 8.79 1.70
CA THR A 60 -4.11 10.08 2.40
C THR A 60 -5.13 10.27 3.53
N TYR A 61 -6.40 9.95 3.28
CA TYR A 61 -7.44 10.00 4.30
C TYR A 61 -7.15 9.04 5.46
N ASN A 62 -6.82 7.77 5.18
CA ASN A 62 -6.55 6.78 6.21
C ASN A 62 -5.32 7.14 7.06
N LEU A 63 -4.26 7.66 6.44
CA LEU A 63 -3.09 8.14 7.16
C LEU A 63 -3.50 9.24 8.16
N ASN A 64 -4.22 10.26 7.70
CA ASN A 64 -4.66 11.37 8.54
C ASN A 64 -5.64 10.90 9.63
N LEU A 65 -6.58 10.01 9.31
CA LEU A 65 -7.53 9.47 10.28
C LEU A 65 -6.83 8.77 11.44
N TRP A 66 -5.92 7.83 11.14
CA TRP A 66 -5.19 7.09 12.17
C TRP A 66 -4.18 7.94 12.91
N GLY A 67 -3.49 8.85 12.22
CA GLY A 67 -2.59 9.83 12.82
C GLY A 67 -3.30 10.79 13.77
N ASN A 68 -4.48 11.29 13.38
CA ASN A 68 -5.30 12.16 14.23
C ASN A 68 -5.78 11.43 15.48
N ARG A 69 -6.27 10.18 15.35
CA ARG A 69 -6.63 9.34 16.51
C ARG A 69 -5.46 9.17 17.47
N PHE A 70 -4.29 8.84 16.94
CA PHE A 70 -3.09 8.65 17.76
C PHE A 70 -2.64 9.96 18.42
N SER A 71 -2.65 11.08 17.71
CA SER A 71 -2.28 12.38 18.28
C SER A 71 -3.22 12.85 19.38
N VAL A 72 -4.54 12.60 19.25
CA VAL A 72 -5.53 12.88 20.29
C VAL A 72 -5.29 11.98 21.50
N PHE A 73 -4.98 10.71 21.29
CA PHE A 73 -4.61 9.79 22.37
C PHE A 73 -3.33 10.21 23.11
N LEU A 74 -2.31 10.68 22.40
CA LEU A 74 -1.10 11.23 23.04
C LEU A 74 -1.43 12.45 23.90
N LYS A 75 -2.32 13.33 23.42
CA LYS A 75 -2.80 14.48 24.19
C LYS A 75 -3.55 14.05 25.45
N SER A 76 -4.37 12.99 25.40
CA SER A 76 -5.07 12.47 26.59
C SER A 76 -4.11 11.87 27.63
N LEU A 77 -2.91 11.45 27.22
CA LEU A 77 -1.83 11.04 28.13
C LEU A 77 -0.98 12.22 28.64
N GLY A 78 -1.29 13.46 28.25
CA GLY A 78 -0.51 14.64 28.63
C GLY A 78 0.83 14.79 27.89
N VAL A 79 1.04 14.06 26.79
CA VAL A 79 2.26 14.16 25.98
C VAL A 79 2.26 15.49 25.24
N LYS A 80 3.34 16.27 25.41
CA LYS A 80 3.47 17.59 24.77
C LYS A 80 3.53 17.44 23.24
N PRO A 81 2.91 18.35 22.47
CA PRO A 81 3.05 18.38 21.01
C PRO A 81 4.53 18.42 20.59
N GLY A 82 4.90 17.61 19.59
CA GLY A 82 6.28 17.52 19.10
C GLY A 82 7.20 16.58 19.89
N THR A 83 6.73 16.00 21.01
CA THR A 83 7.50 14.94 21.70
C THR A 83 7.42 13.64 20.90
N ILE A 84 8.57 13.00 20.71
CA ILE A 84 8.67 11.72 19.99
C ILE A 84 7.89 10.63 20.75
N PRO A 85 6.92 9.96 20.13
CA PRO A 85 6.14 8.92 20.80
C PRO A 85 6.97 7.67 21.06
N THR A 86 6.77 7.06 22.22
CA THR A 86 7.47 5.82 22.61
C THR A 86 6.69 4.58 22.17
N ASP A 87 7.38 3.42 22.15
CA ASP A 87 6.74 2.13 21.93
C ASP A 87 5.61 1.85 22.93
N SER A 88 5.76 2.34 24.17
CA SER A 88 4.74 2.23 25.22
C SER A 88 3.47 2.99 24.85
N HIS A 89 3.60 4.20 24.30
CA HIS A 89 2.43 4.96 23.81
C HIS A 89 1.71 4.20 22.70
N LEU A 90 2.46 3.59 21.79
CA LEU A 90 1.89 2.81 20.68
C LEU A 90 1.16 1.57 21.19
N CYS A 91 1.77 0.84 22.14
CA CYS A 91 1.15 -0.32 22.79
C CYS A 91 -0.16 0.05 23.48
N ARG A 92 -0.16 1.11 24.29
CA ARG A 92 -1.36 1.58 25.01
C ARG A 92 -2.46 2.05 24.05
N PHE A 93 -2.07 2.72 22.97
CA PHE A 93 -3.01 3.12 21.92
C PHE A 93 -3.68 1.89 21.31
N PHE A 94 -2.91 0.90 20.87
CA PHE A 94 -3.47 -0.30 20.25
C PHE A 94 -4.28 -1.18 21.21
N ALA A 95 -3.96 -1.17 22.51
CA ALA A 95 -4.75 -1.84 23.53
C ALA A 95 -6.14 -1.20 23.73
N THR A 96 -6.28 0.11 23.44
CA THR A 96 -7.56 0.86 23.58
C THR A 96 -8.34 0.96 22.27
N VAL A 97 -7.77 0.55 21.12
CA VAL A 97 -8.44 0.58 19.80
C VAL A 97 -9.83 -0.04 19.81
N PRO A 98 -10.07 -1.22 20.42
CA PRO A 98 -11.39 -1.85 20.38
C PRO A 98 -12.49 -1.02 21.05
N GLU A 99 -12.14 -0.13 21.99
CA GLU A 99 -13.11 0.76 22.65
C GLU A 99 -13.42 2.01 21.81
N MET A 100 -12.47 2.49 21.01
CA MET A 100 -12.62 3.74 20.25
C MET A 100 -13.04 3.54 18.79
N VAL A 101 -12.93 2.32 18.25
CA VAL A 101 -13.30 2.01 16.86
C VAL A 101 -14.31 0.88 16.82
N VAL A 102 -15.52 1.22 16.39
CA VAL A 102 -16.56 0.23 16.10
C VAL A 102 -16.32 -0.36 14.72
N GLY A 103 -16.16 -1.68 14.66
CA GLY A 103 -16.04 -2.44 13.43
C GLY A 103 -17.40 -2.78 12.84
N GLN A 104 -17.37 -3.37 11.65
CA GLN A 104 -18.55 -3.92 10.97
C GLN A 104 -18.64 -5.44 11.18
N GLY A 105 -18.06 -5.98 12.25
CA GLY A 105 -18.18 -7.38 12.63
C GLY A 105 -19.45 -7.65 13.43
N LYS A 106 -19.61 -8.91 13.87
CA LYS A 106 -20.63 -9.26 14.86
C LYS A 106 -20.44 -8.39 16.11
N ASP A 107 -21.53 -7.85 16.65
CA ASP A 107 -21.53 -7.03 17.86
C ASP A 107 -20.63 -5.77 17.79
N GLY A 108 -20.33 -5.28 16.58
CA GLY A 108 -19.47 -4.10 16.39
C GLY A 108 -17.98 -4.37 16.56
N MET A 109 -17.56 -5.64 16.63
CA MET A 109 -16.16 -6.02 16.78
C MET A 109 -15.32 -5.59 15.57
N ILE A 110 -14.12 -5.09 15.83
CA ILE A 110 -13.14 -4.74 14.81
C ILE A 110 -12.36 -5.98 14.36
N SER A 111 -12.09 -6.08 13.06
CA SER A 111 -11.27 -7.17 12.52
C SER A 111 -9.77 -6.94 12.73
N LEU A 112 -9.02 -8.01 12.95
CA LEU A 112 -7.55 -7.96 13.07
C LEU A 112 -6.90 -7.23 11.89
N LYS A 113 -7.40 -7.45 10.66
CA LYS A 113 -6.90 -6.77 9.45
C LYS A 113 -7.04 -5.26 9.54
N THR A 114 -8.12 -4.76 10.13
CA THR A 114 -8.35 -3.32 10.31
C THR A 114 -7.35 -2.74 11.30
N VAL A 115 -7.10 -3.44 12.41
CA VAL A 115 -6.12 -3.04 13.43
C VAL A 115 -4.71 -3.05 12.86
N GLN A 116 -4.31 -4.10 12.13
CA GLN A 116 -3.00 -4.20 11.47
C GLN A 116 -2.79 -3.12 10.41
N SER A 117 -3.84 -2.81 9.63
CA SER A 117 -3.79 -1.71 8.67
C SER A 117 -3.62 -0.37 9.38
N GLY A 118 -4.38 -0.14 10.46
CA GLY A 118 -4.24 1.03 11.31
C GLY A 118 -2.83 1.19 11.89
N PHE A 119 -2.24 0.09 12.36
CA PHE A 119 -0.85 0.06 12.81
C PHE A 119 0.13 0.53 11.74
N GLN A 120 0.01 0.06 10.51
CA GLN A 120 0.87 0.53 9.42
C GLN A 120 0.68 2.03 9.14
N TRP A 121 -0.55 2.53 9.19
CA TRP A 121 -0.82 3.96 9.01
C TRP A 121 -0.23 4.81 10.14
N VAL A 122 -0.35 4.38 11.40
CA VAL A 122 0.26 5.10 12.54
C VAL A 122 1.79 5.09 12.43
N ILE A 123 2.40 3.97 12.04
CA ILE A 123 3.86 3.91 11.78
C ILE A 123 4.27 4.96 10.74
N ASN A 124 3.59 4.97 9.60
CA ASN A 124 3.92 5.88 8.50
C ASN A 124 3.73 7.34 8.93
N TRP A 125 2.68 7.61 9.70
CA TRP A 125 2.42 8.94 10.26
C TRP A 125 3.52 9.36 11.24
N CYS A 126 3.93 8.49 12.15
CA CYS A 126 5.03 8.77 13.09
C CYS A 126 6.36 9.03 12.35
N ARG A 127 6.70 8.21 11.34
CA ARG A 127 7.91 8.40 10.53
C ARG A 127 7.93 9.73 9.78
N PHE A 128 6.76 10.20 9.34
CA PHE A 128 6.64 11.48 8.65
C PHE A 128 6.80 12.67 9.61
N HIS A 129 6.18 12.61 10.79
CA HIS A 129 6.18 13.73 11.74
C HIS A 129 7.40 13.76 12.67
N PHE A 130 8.10 12.64 12.83
CA PHE A 130 9.25 12.49 13.73
C PHE A 130 10.40 11.79 13.00
N THR A 131 11.40 12.55 12.55
CA THR A 131 12.52 12.06 11.72
C THR A 131 13.30 10.91 12.35
N ASP A 132 13.49 10.95 13.67
CA ASP A 132 14.27 9.95 14.41
C ASP A 132 13.42 8.82 14.98
N TRP A 133 12.12 8.79 14.66
CA TRP A 133 11.24 7.78 15.23
C TRP A 133 11.46 6.41 14.59
N LYS A 134 11.72 5.41 15.45
CA LYS A 134 11.87 4.01 15.07
C LYS A 134 11.18 3.13 16.10
N LEU A 135 10.38 2.18 15.62
CA LEU A 135 9.83 1.13 16.47
C LEU A 135 10.96 0.16 16.87
N SER A 136 11.15 -0.07 18.17
CA SER A 136 12.13 -1.06 18.61
C SER A 136 11.63 -2.49 18.32
N SER A 137 12.57 -3.43 18.17
CA SER A 137 12.23 -4.86 18.02
C SER A 137 11.34 -5.36 19.18
N SER A 138 11.66 -4.93 20.41
CA SER A 138 10.87 -5.25 21.60
C SER A 138 9.45 -4.67 21.56
N GLY A 139 9.30 -3.44 21.05
CA GLY A 139 7.99 -2.80 20.86
C GLY A 139 7.13 -3.56 19.84
N GLY A 140 7.75 -4.03 18.76
CA GLY A 140 7.08 -4.88 17.77
C GLY A 140 6.59 -6.21 18.35
N ILE A 141 7.37 -6.86 19.22
CA ILE A 141 6.95 -8.09 19.91
C ILE A 141 5.79 -7.81 20.86
N LYS A 142 5.88 -6.75 21.67
CA LYS A 142 4.80 -6.36 22.60
C LYS A 142 3.48 -6.09 21.88
N LEU A 143 3.52 -5.42 20.73
CA LEU A 143 2.32 -5.17 19.92
C LEU A 143 1.71 -6.46 19.36
N LYS A 144 2.54 -7.41 18.91
CA LYS A 144 2.05 -8.73 18.50
C LYS A 144 1.37 -9.45 19.66
N SER A 145 1.96 -9.39 20.86
CA SER A 145 1.36 -9.96 22.07
C SER A 145 0.03 -9.29 22.41
N ILE A 146 -0.07 -7.96 22.32
CA ILE A 146 -1.33 -7.23 22.52
C ILE A 146 -2.40 -7.70 21.55
N PHE A 147 -2.07 -7.84 20.26
CA PHE A 147 -3.04 -8.34 19.28
C PHE A 147 -3.48 -9.77 19.60
N ALA A 148 -2.57 -10.65 20.01
CA ALA A 148 -2.91 -12.00 20.43
C ALA A 148 -3.83 -12.01 21.66
N THR A 149 -3.54 -11.18 22.67
CA THR A 149 -4.39 -11.02 23.86
C THR A 149 -5.77 -10.51 23.50
N LEU A 150 -5.88 -9.47 22.67
CA LEU A 150 -7.17 -8.92 22.24
C LEU A 150 -8.02 -9.93 21.44
N ILE A 151 -7.40 -10.85 20.71
CA ILE A 151 -8.09 -11.97 20.04
C ILE A 151 -8.61 -12.95 21.08
N ASN A 152 -7.76 -13.35 22.04
CA ASN A 152 -8.13 -14.30 23.08
C ASN A 152 -9.22 -13.77 24.03
N GLU A 153 -9.31 -12.44 24.19
CA GLU A 153 -10.37 -11.76 24.95
C GLU A 153 -11.63 -11.47 24.12
N ASP A 154 -11.71 -11.95 22.87
CA ASP A 154 -12.81 -11.70 21.92
C ASP A 154 -13.13 -10.20 21.71
N ARG A 155 -12.13 -9.32 21.91
CA ARG A 155 -12.27 -7.88 21.67
C ARG A 155 -12.04 -7.51 20.22
N ILE A 156 -11.27 -8.34 19.50
CA ILE A 156 -11.07 -8.23 18.05
C ILE A 156 -11.31 -9.58 17.41
N THR A 157 -11.88 -9.58 16.20
CA THR A 157 -12.20 -10.81 15.48
C THR A 157 -11.17 -11.13 14.41
N LEU A 158 -10.87 -12.42 14.25
CA LEU A 158 -10.13 -12.93 13.10
C LEU A 158 -10.99 -12.94 11.83
N ASP A 159 -12.32 -12.97 11.99
CA ASP A 159 -13.24 -13.05 10.88
C ASP A 159 -13.59 -11.64 10.35
N PRO A 160 -13.11 -11.27 9.15
CA PRO A 160 -13.43 -9.98 8.56
C PRO A 160 -14.90 -9.87 8.09
N ALA A 161 -15.69 -10.96 8.11
CA ALA A 161 -16.88 -11.09 7.28
C ALA A 161 -18.23 -11.00 8.01
N VAL A 162 -18.29 -11.06 9.35
CA VAL A 162 -19.56 -11.40 10.02
C VAL A 162 -20.64 -10.31 9.99
N GLY A 163 -20.34 -9.04 9.71
CA GLY A 163 -21.34 -7.97 9.92
C GLY A 163 -21.79 -7.12 8.73
N SER A 164 -21.53 -7.46 7.45
CA SER A 164 -22.29 -6.84 6.32
C SER A 164 -22.05 -7.39 4.90
N ARG A 165 -21.08 -8.29 4.66
CA ARG A 165 -20.78 -8.80 3.30
C ARG A 165 -20.49 -10.31 3.21
N GLY A 166 -20.75 -11.05 4.29
CA GLY A 166 -20.14 -12.35 4.56
C GLY A 166 -20.93 -13.60 4.25
N GLU A 167 -22.17 -13.52 3.75
CA GLU A 167 -22.68 -14.62 2.95
C GLU A 167 -21.94 -14.56 1.62
N LYS A 168 -20.76 -15.22 1.60
CA LYS A 168 -20.03 -15.52 0.36
C LYS A 168 -21.06 -16.00 -0.65
N GLN A 169 -21.05 -15.42 -1.84
CA GLN A 169 -21.93 -15.74 -2.97
C GLN A 169 -21.65 -17.15 -3.53
N TRP A 170 -21.68 -18.19 -2.69
CA TRP A 170 -21.47 -19.59 -3.07
C TRP A 170 -22.48 -20.01 -4.14
N VAL A 171 -23.72 -19.54 -4.01
CA VAL A 171 -24.79 -19.80 -4.97
C VAL A 171 -24.42 -19.35 -6.38
N THR A 172 -23.84 -18.15 -6.54
CA THR A 172 -23.41 -17.65 -7.86
C THR A 172 -22.28 -18.50 -8.42
N SER A 173 -21.32 -18.90 -7.59
CA SER A 173 -20.20 -19.76 -8.00
C SER A 173 -20.66 -21.14 -8.45
N ASP A 174 -21.60 -21.76 -7.76
CA ASP A 174 -22.13 -23.07 -8.11
C ASP A 174 -22.95 -23.05 -9.41
N ILE A 175 -23.76 -21.99 -9.60
CA ILE A 175 -24.50 -21.78 -10.86
C ILE A 175 -23.52 -21.60 -12.03
N VAL A 176 -22.48 -20.79 -11.87
CA VAL A 176 -21.48 -20.57 -12.92
C VAL A 176 -20.71 -21.85 -13.23
N ARG A 177 -20.35 -22.62 -12.21
CA ARG A 177 -19.71 -23.94 -12.40
C ARG A 177 -20.60 -24.86 -13.23
N GLN A 178 -21.89 -24.95 -12.91
CA GLN A 178 -22.83 -25.79 -13.65
C GLN A 178 -23.01 -25.30 -15.10
N LEU A 179 -23.13 -23.98 -15.31
CA LEU A 179 -23.22 -23.38 -16.64
C LEU A 179 -21.98 -23.72 -17.50
N VAL A 180 -20.78 -23.53 -16.95
CA VAL A 180 -19.52 -23.81 -17.66
C VAL A 180 -19.36 -25.30 -17.96
N SER A 181 -19.67 -26.17 -16.99
CA SER A 181 -19.62 -27.62 -17.19
C SER A 181 -20.58 -28.06 -18.30
N ASN A 182 -21.83 -27.60 -18.27
CA ASN A 182 -22.82 -27.95 -19.29
C ASN A 182 -22.43 -27.41 -20.67
N TYR A 183 -21.93 -26.16 -20.74
CA TYR A 183 -21.51 -25.54 -22.01
C TYR A 183 -20.34 -26.28 -22.66
N LEU A 184 -19.35 -26.71 -21.86
CA LEU A 184 -18.23 -27.52 -22.35
C LEU A 184 -18.66 -28.93 -22.74
N GLN A 185 -19.56 -29.54 -21.97
CA GLN A 185 -20.07 -30.88 -22.25
C GLN A 185 -20.89 -30.91 -23.55
N ASP A 186 -21.76 -29.92 -23.76
CA ASP A 186 -22.50 -29.74 -25.02
C ASP A 186 -21.53 -29.62 -26.21
N CYS A 187 -20.48 -28.79 -26.08
CA CYS A 187 -19.45 -28.65 -27.12
C CYS A 187 -18.68 -29.96 -27.41
N ILE A 188 -18.53 -30.86 -26.43
CA ILE A 188 -17.90 -32.18 -26.61
C ILE A 188 -18.87 -33.13 -27.32
N GLU A 189 -20.14 -33.13 -26.92
CA GLU A 189 -21.15 -34.07 -27.41
C GLU A 189 -21.65 -33.72 -28.82
N THR A 190 -21.89 -32.44 -29.12
CA THR A 190 -22.39 -31.97 -30.42
C THR A 190 -21.28 -31.48 -31.35
N GLY A 191 -20.07 -31.30 -30.82
CA GLY A 191 -18.97 -30.62 -31.49
C GLY A 191 -19.10 -29.09 -31.41
N CYS A 192 -17.96 -28.39 -31.53
CA CYS A 192 -17.91 -26.93 -31.62
C CYS A 192 -17.07 -26.49 -32.82
N GLN A 193 -17.38 -25.29 -33.36
CA GLN A 193 -16.69 -24.78 -34.56
C GLN A 193 -15.20 -24.49 -34.30
N HIS A 194 -14.87 -23.89 -33.16
CA HIS A 194 -13.49 -23.55 -32.77
C HIS A 194 -13.33 -23.58 -31.25
N TRP A 195 -12.42 -24.41 -30.75
CA TRP A 195 -12.14 -24.55 -29.32
C TRP A 195 -11.60 -23.27 -28.68
N ASP A 196 -10.80 -22.48 -29.42
CA ASP A 196 -10.27 -21.20 -28.92
C ASP A 196 -11.39 -20.23 -28.55
N ARG A 197 -12.43 -20.14 -29.39
CA ARG A 197 -13.60 -19.29 -29.13
C ARG A 197 -14.42 -19.82 -27.95
N THR A 198 -14.58 -21.13 -27.86
CA THR A 198 -15.29 -21.78 -26.74
C THR A 198 -14.60 -21.51 -25.41
N ILE A 199 -13.27 -21.65 -25.35
CA ILE A 199 -12.47 -21.37 -24.15
C ILE A 199 -12.52 -19.89 -23.78
N LEU A 200 -12.43 -18.99 -24.76
CA LEU A 200 -12.55 -17.54 -24.53
C LEU A 200 -13.92 -17.14 -23.98
N ASN A 201 -15.00 -17.76 -24.47
CA ASN A 201 -16.35 -17.54 -23.94
C ASN A 201 -16.46 -17.99 -22.48
N VAL A 202 -15.92 -19.16 -22.14
CA VAL A 202 -15.88 -19.67 -20.76
C VAL A 202 -15.06 -18.75 -19.85
N LEU A 203 -13.89 -18.30 -20.30
CA LEU A 203 -13.07 -17.33 -19.57
C LEU A 203 -13.83 -16.04 -19.32
N THR A 204 -14.56 -15.55 -20.31
CA THR A 204 -15.38 -14.33 -20.19
C THR A 204 -16.49 -14.50 -19.16
N MET A 205 -17.20 -15.63 -19.17
CA MET A 205 -18.24 -15.95 -18.17
C MET A 205 -17.65 -16.01 -16.75
N LEU A 206 -16.51 -16.67 -16.58
CA LEU A 206 -15.81 -16.78 -15.29
C LEU A 206 -15.29 -15.43 -14.78
N LEU A 207 -14.77 -14.58 -15.67
CA LEU A 207 -14.30 -13.24 -15.30
C LEU A 207 -15.48 -12.35 -14.89
N LEU A 208 -16.58 -12.35 -15.64
CA LEU A 208 -17.78 -11.60 -15.29
C LEU A 208 -18.36 -12.05 -13.94
N SER A 209 -18.42 -13.36 -13.70
CA SER A 209 -18.99 -13.89 -12.45
C SER A 209 -18.08 -13.67 -11.24
N SER A 210 -16.77 -13.83 -11.39
CA SER A 210 -15.80 -13.72 -10.29
C SER A 210 -15.56 -12.28 -9.87
N THR A 211 -15.61 -11.35 -10.82
CA THR A 211 -15.44 -9.92 -10.52
C THR A 211 -16.77 -9.26 -10.14
N GLY A 212 -17.91 -9.88 -10.49
CA GLY A 212 -19.22 -9.25 -10.41
C GLY A 212 -19.32 -7.98 -11.26
N ALA A 213 -18.31 -7.72 -12.11
CA ALA A 213 -18.12 -6.46 -12.77
C ALA A 213 -19.17 -6.27 -13.85
N ARG A 214 -20.02 -5.27 -13.65
CA ARG A 214 -20.82 -4.67 -14.71
C ARG A 214 -19.91 -3.74 -15.51
N ALA A 215 -20.29 -3.43 -16.75
CA ALA A 215 -19.59 -2.43 -17.55
C ALA A 215 -19.40 -1.08 -16.82
N GLY A 216 -20.27 -0.77 -15.84
CA GLY A 216 -20.18 0.42 -14.97
C GLY A 216 -19.31 0.27 -13.71
N ASP A 217 -18.80 -0.92 -13.38
CA ASP A 217 -18.00 -1.16 -12.16
C ASP A 217 -16.51 -0.81 -12.35
N VAL A 218 -16.09 -0.46 -13.57
CA VAL A 218 -14.81 0.20 -13.83
C VAL A 218 -14.94 1.67 -13.39
N ALA A 219 -14.90 1.87 -12.08
CA ALA A 219 -14.97 3.17 -11.44
C ALA A 219 -13.67 3.47 -10.70
N VAL A 220 -13.29 4.75 -10.68
CA VAL A 220 -12.17 5.22 -9.84
C VAL A 220 -12.49 4.94 -8.37
N SER A 221 -11.50 4.48 -7.60
CA SER A 221 -11.66 4.19 -6.18
C SER A 221 -12.24 5.39 -5.40
N GLN A 222 -12.99 5.14 -4.33
CA GLN A 222 -13.56 6.20 -3.48
C GLN A 222 -12.51 7.23 -3.05
N GLY A 223 -12.83 8.52 -3.19
CA GLY A 223 -12.00 9.65 -2.75
C GLY A 223 -11.41 10.52 -3.87
N TYR A 224 -11.53 10.11 -5.14
CA TYR A 224 -11.18 10.99 -6.26
C TYR A 224 -12.37 11.90 -6.62
N GLU A 225 -12.13 13.21 -6.71
CA GLU A 225 -13.17 14.22 -6.95
C GLU A 225 -13.74 14.18 -8.37
N LYS A 226 -12.91 13.83 -9.36
CA LYS A 226 -13.37 13.63 -10.73
C LYS A 226 -13.93 12.21 -10.84
N LYS A 227 -15.26 12.08 -10.88
CA LYS A 227 -15.99 10.86 -11.25
C LYS A 227 -15.66 10.48 -12.69
N GLY A 228 -14.50 9.87 -12.92
CA GLY A 228 -14.17 9.21 -14.17
C GLY A 228 -14.86 7.85 -14.18
N TYR A 229 -16.06 7.77 -14.77
CA TYR A 229 -16.55 6.50 -15.26
C TYR A 229 -15.72 6.16 -16.50
N CYS A 230 -15.21 4.94 -16.60
CA CYS A 230 -14.32 4.52 -17.69
C CYS A 230 -15.03 4.26 -19.02
N LEU A 231 -16.30 4.63 -19.16
CA LEU A 231 -17.04 4.56 -20.41
C LEU A 231 -17.59 5.96 -20.73
N ARG A 232 -16.98 6.57 -21.75
CA ARG A 232 -17.63 7.55 -22.64
C ARG A 232 -17.95 6.83 -23.94
#